data_AF-A0A2V9T9N1-F1
#
_entry.id   AF-A0A2V9T9N1-F1
#
_cell.length_a   1.000
_cell.length_b   1.000
_cell.length_c   1.000
_cell.angle_alpha   90.00
_cell.angle_beta   90.00
_cell.angle_gamma   90.00
#
_symmetry.space_group_name_H-M   'P 1'
#
loop_
_entity.id
_entity.type
_entity.pdbx_description
1 polymer ?
#
loop_
_entity_poly.entity_id
_entity_poly.type
_entity_poly.pdbx_seq_one_letter_code
_entity_poly.pdbx_strand_id
1 'polypeptide(L)'
;MHIQDGALFYPQRLDLPEAEAEKRCRALIENAIKFGGVLTLLWHDRSHAPERYWGDSYIRLLRTLKATDCWFGTAGQVVDWFRKRREVRFELVETGDGDACACPCYDGEEVVPPLNIRLHRPSREVSDSAMSSLPASDFVDIPWNGVSRDEIGQLLQESFVGPSDPVRAELAS
;
A
#
# COMPACT_ATOMS: atom_id res chain seq x y z
N MET A 1 -8.94 -0.04 7.85
CA MET A 1 -10.05 -1.02 7.99
C MET A 1 -9.82 -1.86 9.24
N HIS A 2 -10.88 -2.35 9.89
CA HIS A 2 -10.78 -3.07 11.18
C HIS A 2 -11.43 -4.45 11.07
N ILE A 3 -10.74 -5.50 11.53
CA ILE A 3 -11.32 -6.82 11.80
C ILE A 3 -11.44 -6.94 13.31
N GLN A 4 -12.64 -7.25 13.80
CA GLN A 4 -12.92 -7.40 15.23
C GLN A 4 -13.62 -8.74 15.46
N ASP A 5 -13.03 -9.60 16.27
CA ASP A 5 -13.59 -10.91 16.65
C ASP A 5 -15.00 -10.80 17.26
N GLY A 6 -15.22 -9.85 18.17
CA GLY A 6 -16.52 -9.58 18.77
C GLY A 6 -17.56 -9.08 17.77
N ALA A 7 -17.16 -8.43 16.67
CA ALA A 7 -18.11 -8.06 15.61
C ALA A 7 -18.50 -9.29 14.77
N LEU A 8 -17.52 -10.16 14.46
CA LEU A 8 -17.71 -11.34 13.62
C LEU A 8 -18.54 -12.42 14.31
N PHE A 9 -18.25 -12.74 15.58
CA PHE A 9 -18.69 -13.97 16.23
C PHE A 9 -19.63 -13.78 17.43
N TYR A 10 -19.94 -12.54 17.82
CA TYR A 10 -20.85 -12.31 18.95
C TYR A 10 -22.32 -12.43 18.48
N PRO A 11 -23.18 -13.19 19.19
CA PRO A 11 -24.58 -13.39 18.81
C PRO A 11 -25.40 -12.11 18.65
N GLN A 12 -25.07 -11.07 19.43
CA GLN A 12 -25.72 -9.76 19.33
C GLN A 12 -25.07 -8.84 18.29
N ARG A 13 -24.16 -9.36 17.46
CA ARG A 13 -23.52 -8.68 16.33
C ARG A 13 -23.82 -9.45 15.05
N LEU A 14 -22.80 -9.90 14.32
CA LEU A 14 -22.99 -10.59 13.05
C LEU A 14 -23.26 -12.09 13.21
N ASP A 15 -22.88 -12.67 14.36
CA ASP A 15 -23.04 -14.10 14.68
C ASP A 15 -22.64 -15.04 13.53
N LEU A 16 -21.52 -14.73 12.87
CA LEU A 16 -21.15 -15.43 11.65
C LEU A 16 -20.59 -16.81 11.95
N PRO A 17 -20.94 -17.82 11.14
CA PRO A 17 -20.15 -19.04 11.08
C PRO A 17 -18.73 -18.73 10.59
N GLU A 18 -17.76 -19.52 11.01
CA GLU A 18 -16.34 -19.29 10.72
C GLU A 18 -16.04 -19.10 9.23
N ALA A 19 -16.64 -19.93 8.37
CA ALA A 19 -16.45 -19.84 6.92
C ALA A 19 -16.89 -18.48 6.33
N GLU A 20 -17.97 -17.90 6.84
CA GLU A 20 -18.45 -16.59 6.39
C GLU A 20 -17.61 -15.45 6.98
N ALA A 21 -17.16 -15.60 8.23
CA ALA A 21 -16.21 -14.66 8.83
C ALA A 21 -14.89 -14.61 8.04
N GLU A 22 -14.38 -15.76 7.61
CA GLU A 22 -13.18 -15.85 6.77
C GLU A 22 -13.36 -15.16 5.41
N LYS A 23 -14.51 -15.36 4.76
CA LYS A 23 -14.84 -14.69 3.50
C LYS A 23 -14.85 -13.16 3.65
N ARG A 24 -15.40 -12.65 4.75
CA ARG A 24 -15.39 -11.21 5.05
C ARG A 24 -14.00 -10.68 5.34
N CYS A 25 -13.19 -11.42 6.10
CA CYS A 25 -11.80 -11.05 6.36
C CYS A 25 -11.01 -10.99 5.05
N ARG A 26 -11.19 -11.96 4.15
CA ARG A 26 -10.54 -11.99 2.85
C ARG A 26 -10.83 -10.75 2.01
N ALA A 27 -12.09 -10.33 1.92
CA ALA A 27 -12.45 -9.11 1.18
C ALA A 27 -11.77 -7.85 1.75
N LEU A 28 -11.63 -7.75 3.08
CA LEU A 28 -10.91 -6.64 3.72
C LEU A 28 -9.40 -6.69 3.45
N ILE A 29 -8.81 -7.89 3.44
CA ILE A 29 -7.39 -8.11 3.09
C ILE A 29 -7.14 -7.72 1.64
N GLU A 30 -7.96 -8.20 0.71
CA GLU A 30 -7.85 -7.90 -0.73
C GLU A 30 -7.95 -6.39 -0.99
N ASN A 31 -8.87 -5.70 -0.30
CA ASN A 31 -8.95 -4.25 -0.38
C ASN A 31 -7.69 -3.56 0.19
N ALA A 32 -7.16 -4.05 1.30
CA ALA A 32 -5.94 -3.50 1.89
C ALA A 32 -4.76 -3.66 0.94
N ILE A 33 -4.62 -4.82 0.29
CA ILE A 33 -3.58 -5.08 -0.72
C ILE A 33 -3.77 -4.15 -1.93
N LYS A 34 -4.98 -4.09 -2.47
CA LYS A 34 -5.27 -3.31 -3.68
C LYS A 34 -4.96 -1.83 -3.55
N PHE A 35 -5.22 -1.26 -2.36
CA PHE A 35 -5.08 0.17 -2.12
C PHE A 35 -3.87 0.53 -1.24
N GLY A 36 -3.01 -0.46 -0.91
CA GLY A 36 -1.91 -0.33 0.06
C GLY A 36 -2.36 0.26 1.41
N GLY A 37 -3.51 -0.18 1.88
CA GLY A 37 -4.14 0.32 3.10
C GLY A 37 -3.66 -0.38 4.37
N VAL A 38 -4.06 0.17 5.51
CA VAL A 38 -3.84 -0.47 6.82
C VAL A 38 -5.04 -1.35 7.19
N LEU A 39 -4.73 -2.60 7.53
CA LEU A 39 -5.64 -3.51 8.20
C LEU A 39 -5.25 -3.61 9.68
N THR A 40 -6.22 -3.42 10.57
CA THR A 40 -6.02 -3.59 12.01
C THR A 40 -6.83 -4.78 12.50
N LEU A 41 -6.22 -5.55 13.40
CA LEU A 41 -6.85 -6.69 14.04
C LEU A 41 -7.11 -6.33 15.50
N LEU A 42 -8.38 -6.38 15.91
CA LEU A 42 -8.79 -6.32 17.29
C LEU A 42 -9.23 -7.72 17.72
N TRP A 43 -8.49 -8.29 18.64
CA TRP A 43 -8.74 -9.63 19.13
C TRP A 43 -8.74 -9.62 20.66
N HIS A 44 -9.67 -10.34 21.26
CA HIS A 44 -9.80 -10.46 22.70
C HIS A 44 -9.34 -11.86 23.11
N ASP A 45 -8.26 -11.93 23.89
CA ASP A 45 -7.77 -13.20 24.48
C ASP A 45 -8.82 -13.84 25.39
N ARG A 46 -9.68 -13.02 25.99
CA ARG A 46 -10.83 -13.44 26.79
C ARG A 46 -12.03 -12.58 26.48
N SER A 47 -13.14 -13.21 26.09
CA SER A 47 -14.43 -12.51 26.10
C SER A 47 -14.83 -12.28 27.57
N HIS A 48 -15.47 -11.14 27.87
CA HIS A 48 -16.06 -10.90 29.20
C HIS A 48 -17.28 -11.81 29.51
N ALA A 49 -17.66 -12.69 28.58
CA ALA A 49 -18.72 -13.69 28.67
C ALA A 49 -18.10 -15.12 28.76
N PRO A 50 -18.87 -16.24 28.69
CA PRO A 50 -18.32 -17.60 28.76
C PRO A 50 -17.13 -17.77 27.81
N GLU A 51 -16.16 -18.60 28.18
CA GLU A 51 -14.94 -18.83 27.42
C GLU A 51 -15.26 -19.12 25.94
N ARG A 52 -14.84 -18.21 25.06
CA ARG A 52 -15.06 -18.33 23.63
C ARG A 52 -13.74 -18.69 22.98
N TYR A 53 -13.70 -19.90 22.43
CA TYR A 53 -12.49 -20.43 21.83
C TYR A 53 -12.42 -20.07 20.34
N TRP A 54 -12.13 -18.81 20.03
CA TRP A 54 -11.96 -18.34 18.64
C TRP A 54 -10.53 -18.52 18.10
N GLY A 55 -9.66 -19.20 18.86
CA GLY A 55 -8.23 -19.30 18.58
C GLY A 55 -7.90 -19.87 17.20
N ASP A 56 -8.63 -20.88 16.74
CA ASP A 56 -8.36 -21.51 15.44
C ASP A 56 -8.64 -20.56 14.27
N SER A 57 -9.71 -19.77 14.33
CA SER A 57 -10.00 -18.75 13.33
C SER A 57 -8.94 -17.65 13.32
N TYR A 58 -8.43 -17.23 14.49
CA TYR A 58 -7.33 -16.27 14.58
C TYR A 58 -6.05 -16.81 13.93
N ILE A 59 -5.70 -18.06 14.23
CA ILE A 59 -4.51 -18.70 13.68
C ILE A 59 -4.60 -18.78 12.14
N ARG A 60 -5.77 -19.14 11.59
CA ARG A 60 -5.98 -19.17 10.13
C ARG A 60 -5.91 -17.79 9.50
N LEU A 61 -6.43 -16.76 10.17
CA LEU A 61 -6.30 -15.37 9.72
C LEU A 61 -4.83 -14.93 9.70
N LEU A 62 -4.08 -15.18 10.78
CA LEU A 62 -2.65 -14.85 10.85
C LEU A 62 -1.83 -15.60 9.80
N ARG A 63 -2.12 -16.87 9.55
CA ARG A 63 -1.47 -17.62 8.46
C ARG A 63 -1.76 -17.00 7.10
N THR A 64 -3.00 -16.58 6.87
CA THR A 64 -3.40 -15.90 5.64
C THR A 64 -2.62 -14.60 5.44
N LEU A 65 -2.52 -13.77 6.49
CA LEU A 65 -1.76 -12.51 6.44
C LEU A 65 -0.26 -12.72 6.27
N LYS A 66 0.31 -13.74 6.93
CA LYS A 66 1.74 -14.09 6.76
C LYS A 66 2.08 -14.65 5.38
N ALA A 67 1.08 -15.14 4.65
CA ALA A 67 1.26 -15.59 3.27
C ALA A 67 1.21 -14.45 2.25
N THR A 68 0.99 -13.21 2.71
CA THR A 68 1.11 -12.00 1.89
C THR A 68 2.41 -11.28 2.24
N ASP A 69 2.87 -10.39 1.35
CA ASP A 69 4.03 -9.52 1.60
C ASP A 69 3.69 -8.32 2.49
N CYS A 70 2.73 -8.47 3.41
CA CYS A 70 2.34 -7.38 4.31
C CYS A 70 3.36 -7.12 5.41
N TRP A 71 3.46 -5.85 5.81
CA TRP A 71 4.26 -5.45 6.96
C TRP A 71 3.44 -5.53 8.25
N PHE A 72 3.94 -6.29 9.23
CA PHE A 72 3.40 -6.32 10.59
C PHE A 72 4.06 -5.23 11.44
N GLY A 73 3.28 -4.20 11.79
CA GLY A 73 3.72 -3.12 12.67
C GLY A 73 2.76 -2.91 13.85
N THR A 74 3.29 -2.39 14.95
CA THR A 74 2.47 -1.82 16.03
C THR A 74 1.73 -0.57 15.53
N ALA A 75 0.66 -0.16 16.22
CA ALA A 75 -0.06 1.06 15.87
C ALA A 75 0.86 2.30 15.83
N GLY A 76 1.81 2.39 16.76
CA GLY A 76 2.82 3.47 16.80
C GLY A 76 3.70 3.47 15.55
N GLN A 77 4.31 2.32 15.23
CA GLN A 77 5.15 2.18 14.03
C GLN A 77 4.40 2.54 12.75
N VAL A 78 3.17 2.06 12.59
CA VAL A 78 2.35 2.37 11.40
C VAL A 78 2.03 3.86 11.33
N VAL A 79 1.64 4.47 12.44
CA VAL A 79 1.35 5.92 12.48
C VAL A 79 2.60 6.74 12.13
N ASP A 80 3.76 6.37 12.68
CA ASP A 80 5.03 7.05 12.41
C ASP A 80 5.44 6.90 10.95
N TRP A 81 5.29 5.70 10.37
CA TRP A 81 5.51 5.48 8.93
C TRP A 81 4.64 6.39 8.06
N PHE A 82 3.34 6.51 8.37
CA PHE A 82 2.43 7.40 7.64
C PHE A 82 2.75 8.89 7.86
N ARG A 83 3.35 9.28 8.99
CA ARG A 83 3.85 10.65 9.20
C ARG A 83 5.02 10.91 8.26
N LYS A 84 6.03 10.04 8.25
CA LYS A 84 7.17 10.14 7.33
C LYS A 84 6.72 10.21 5.88
N ARG A 85 5.78 9.35 5.46
CA ARG A 85 5.18 9.38 4.11
C ARG A 85 4.55 10.74 3.75
N ARG A 86 3.92 11.42 4.71
CA ARG A 86 3.28 12.74 4.48
C ARG A 86 4.27 13.91 4.45
N GLU A 87 5.48 13.72 4.98
CA GLU A 87 6.55 14.72 4.98
C GLU A 87 7.34 14.71 3.66
N VAL A 88 7.22 13.64 2.90
CA VAL A 88 7.79 13.56 1.55
C VAL A 88 7.11 14.59 0.65
N ARG A 89 7.93 15.36 -0.03
CA ARG A 89 7.53 16.36 -1.03
C ARG A 89 8.10 15.93 -2.38
N PHE A 90 7.54 16.45 -3.47
CA PHE A 90 8.14 16.30 -4.80
C PHE A 90 8.67 17.66 -5.25
N GLU A 91 9.93 17.68 -5.64
CA GLU A 91 10.61 18.86 -6.17
C GLU A 91 10.95 18.64 -7.64
N LEU A 92 10.84 19.70 -8.43
CA LEU A 92 11.26 19.68 -9.82
C LEU A 92 12.77 19.92 -9.87
N VAL A 93 13.52 18.98 -10.43
CA VAL A 93 14.97 19.05 -10.59
C VAL A 93 15.27 19.16 -12.08
N GLU A 94 15.96 20.23 -12.48
CA GLU A 94 16.47 20.38 -13.84
C GLU A 94 17.62 19.40 -14.07
N THR A 95 17.55 18.62 -15.14
CA THR A 95 18.65 17.78 -15.60
C THR A 95 19.57 18.61 -16.50
N GLY A 96 20.83 18.19 -16.64
CA GLY A 96 21.83 18.90 -17.45
C GLY A 96 21.46 19.08 -18.92
N ASP A 97 20.47 18.34 -19.42
CA ASP A 97 19.97 18.37 -20.80
C ASP A 97 18.82 19.38 -21.00
N GLY A 98 18.43 20.14 -19.97
CA GLY A 98 17.34 21.13 -20.02
C GLY A 98 15.95 20.53 -19.78
N ASP A 99 15.86 19.23 -19.50
CA ASP A 99 14.64 18.57 -19.04
C ASP A 99 14.45 18.77 -17.53
N ALA A 100 13.23 18.53 -17.05
CA ALA A 100 12.91 18.69 -15.64
C ALA A 100 12.18 17.44 -15.11
N CYS A 101 12.61 16.93 -13.97
CA CYS A 101 12.10 15.70 -13.38
C CYS A 101 11.53 15.93 -11.97
N ALA A 102 10.42 15.28 -11.63
CA ALA A 102 9.86 15.32 -10.29
C ALA A 102 10.55 14.29 -9.39
N CYS A 103 11.40 14.76 -8.48
CA CYS A 103 12.14 13.92 -7.53
C CYS A 103 11.50 14.01 -6.13
N PRO A 104 11.27 12.89 -5.44
CA PRO A 104 10.82 12.94 -4.07
C PRO A 104 11.96 13.40 -3.15
N CYS A 105 11.64 14.28 -2.21
CA CYS A 105 12.54 14.80 -1.21
C CYS A 105 11.97 14.58 0.20
N TYR A 106 12.87 14.23 1.11
CA TYR A 106 12.57 13.99 2.51
C TYR A 106 13.82 14.36 3.33
N ASP A 107 13.64 15.12 4.40
CA ASP A 107 14.74 15.65 5.22
C ASP A 107 14.84 14.95 6.60
N GLY A 108 14.10 13.85 6.78
CA GLY A 108 14.07 13.11 8.04
C GLY A 108 14.92 11.83 8.01
N GLU A 109 14.66 10.95 8.97
CA GLU A 109 15.38 9.68 9.15
C GLU A 109 14.82 8.57 8.27
N GLU A 110 15.66 7.60 7.91
CA GLU A 110 15.30 6.41 7.13
C GLU A 110 13.89 5.87 7.42
N VAL A 111 13.13 5.67 6.34
CA VAL A 111 11.76 5.17 6.38
C VAL A 111 11.78 3.65 6.28
N VAL A 112 11.31 2.98 7.34
CA VAL A 112 11.20 1.52 7.43
C VAL A 112 9.77 1.13 7.78
N PRO A 113 9.10 0.27 6.98
CA PRO A 113 9.53 -0.24 5.67
C PRO A 113 9.70 0.88 4.63
N PRO A 114 10.38 0.64 3.49
CA PRO A 114 10.52 1.65 2.45
C PRO A 114 9.16 2.09 1.89
N LEU A 115 9.08 3.34 1.43
CA LEU A 115 7.95 3.86 0.66
C LEU A 115 8.00 3.32 -0.77
N ASN A 116 6.86 3.22 -1.45
CA ASN A 116 6.83 2.92 -2.87
C ASN A 116 6.62 4.21 -3.67
N ILE A 117 7.50 4.50 -4.62
CA ILE A 117 7.30 5.55 -5.61
C ILE A 117 6.74 4.91 -6.87
N ARG A 118 5.53 5.32 -7.25
CA ARG A 118 4.86 4.86 -8.46
C ARG A 118 5.11 5.82 -9.60
N LEU A 119 5.67 5.30 -10.67
CA LEU A 119 5.94 6.01 -11.91
C LEU A 119 4.95 5.57 -12.97
N HIS A 120 4.11 6.50 -13.44
CA HIS A 120 3.15 6.22 -14.50
C HIS A 120 3.76 6.54 -15.87
N ARG A 121 3.66 5.62 -16.82
CA ARG A 121 4.04 5.91 -18.20
C ARG A 121 3.01 6.83 -18.86
N PRO A 122 3.45 7.79 -19.70
CA PRO A 122 2.53 8.53 -20.55
C PRO A 122 1.73 7.55 -21.42
N SER A 123 0.41 7.56 -21.31
CA SER A 123 -0.43 6.82 -22.24
C SER A 123 -0.36 7.54 -23.58
N ARG A 124 0.13 6.88 -24.63
CA ARG A 124 -0.06 7.37 -26.01
C ARG A 124 -1.56 7.60 -26.20
N GLU A 125 -1.93 8.78 -26.69
CA GLU A 125 -3.32 9.07 -27.06
C GLU A 125 -3.78 7.99 -28.03
N VAL A 126 -4.71 7.16 -27.56
CA VAL A 126 -5.40 6.20 -28.42
C VAL A 126 -6.31 7.05 -29.29
N SER A 127 -6.02 7.11 -30.60
CA SER A 127 -6.90 7.74 -31.58
C SER A 127 -8.33 7.22 -31.37
N ASP A 128 -9.29 8.15 -31.40
CA ASP A 128 -10.72 8.09 -31.05
C ASP A 128 -11.58 7.01 -31.75
N SER A 129 -11.10 5.77 -31.88
CA SER A 129 -11.76 4.72 -32.65
C SER A 129 -11.58 3.34 -32.02
N ALA A 130 -11.94 3.19 -30.74
CA ALA A 130 -12.57 1.99 -30.20
C ALA A 130 -12.84 2.16 -28.69
N MET A 131 -14.11 2.30 -28.31
CA MET A 131 -14.54 2.01 -26.95
C MET A 131 -14.38 0.51 -26.68
N SER A 132 -13.25 0.11 -26.08
CA SER A 132 -13.12 -1.20 -25.43
C SER A 132 -11.88 -1.19 -24.53
N SER A 133 -12.10 -1.42 -23.23
CA SER A 133 -11.12 -1.52 -22.13
C SER A 133 -10.28 -0.26 -21.85
N LEU A 134 -10.37 0.23 -20.60
CA LEU A 134 -9.40 1.18 -20.04
C LEU A 134 -7.99 0.64 -20.32
N PRO A 135 -7.09 1.41 -20.98
CA PRO A 135 -5.71 0.98 -21.10
C PRO A 135 -5.17 0.78 -19.69
N ALA A 136 -4.60 -0.39 -19.41
CA ALA A 136 -3.87 -0.60 -18.18
C ALA A 136 -2.80 0.49 -18.12
N SER A 137 -2.88 1.38 -17.14
CA SER A 137 -1.82 2.37 -16.94
C SER A 137 -0.59 1.59 -16.54
N ASP A 138 0.37 1.46 -17.46
CA ASP A 138 1.66 0.86 -17.18
C ASP A 138 2.38 1.73 -16.13
N PHE A 139 2.52 1.20 -14.93
CA PHE A 139 3.29 1.83 -13.87
C PHE A 139 4.39 0.91 -13.35
N VAL A 140 5.43 1.52 -12.79
CA VAL A 140 6.51 0.83 -12.07
C VAL A 140 6.55 1.38 -10.65
N ASP A 141 6.61 0.47 -9.66
CA ASP A 141 6.79 0.81 -8.26
C ASP A 141 8.26 0.63 -7.88
N ILE A 142 8.88 1.65 -7.29
CA ILE A 142 10.26 1.67 -6.85
C ILE A 142 10.31 1.87 -5.33
N PRO A 143 10.93 0.96 -4.56
CA PRO A 143 11.09 1.15 -3.13
C PRO A 143 12.10 2.26 -2.84
N TRP A 144 11.78 3.12 -1.88
CA TRP A 144 12.62 4.25 -1.45
C TRP A 144 12.54 4.47 0.05
N ASN A 145 13.70 4.52 0.71
CA ASN A 145 13.81 4.64 2.16
C ASN A 145 14.01 6.10 2.65
N GLY A 146 13.92 7.09 1.76
CA GLY A 146 14.03 8.51 2.14
C GLY A 146 15.44 9.08 2.20
N VAL A 147 16.50 8.27 2.04
CA VAL A 147 17.90 8.71 2.24
C VAL A 147 18.62 9.04 0.93
N SER A 148 18.27 8.35 -0.15
CA SER A 148 18.96 8.47 -1.45
C SER A 148 18.15 9.29 -2.45
N ARG A 149 18.66 10.48 -2.82
CA ARG A 149 18.08 11.29 -3.92
C ARG A 149 18.63 10.85 -5.28
N ASP A 150 19.90 10.44 -5.31
CA ASP A 150 20.66 10.19 -6.54
C ASP A 150 20.24 8.89 -7.24
N GLU A 151 19.88 7.84 -6.47
CA GLU A 151 19.44 6.56 -7.05
C GLU A 151 18.11 6.70 -7.81
N ILE A 152 17.24 7.62 -7.39
CA ILE A 152 15.95 7.84 -8.07
C ILE A 152 16.15 8.55 -9.41
N GLY A 153 17.02 9.56 -9.47
CA GLY A 153 17.34 10.24 -10.72
C GLY A 153 17.88 9.26 -11.77
N GLN A 154 18.76 8.35 -11.35
CA GLN A 154 19.29 7.30 -12.20
C GLN A 154 18.23 6.26 -12.62
N LEU A 155 17.39 5.80 -11.69
CA LEU A 155 16.31 4.85 -11.99
C LEU A 155 15.23 5.46 -12.90
N LEU A 156 14.96 6.76 -12.78
CA LEU A 156 14.09 7.52 -13.67
C LEU A 156 14.69 7.58 -15.08
N GLN A 157 15.99 7.85 -15.21
CA GLN A 157 16.68 7.87 -16.51
C GLN A 157 16.73 6.48 -17.17
N GLU A 158 17.00 5.42 -16.39
CA GLU A 158 17.07 4.05 -16.89
C GLU A 158 15.69 3.47 -17.27
N SER A 159 14.62 3.90 -16.58
CA SER A 159 13.26 3.42 -16.83
C SER A 159 12.55 4.13 -18.00
N PHE A 160 13.05 5.31 -18.41
CA PHE A 160 12.49 6.13 -19.48
C PHE A 160 13.52 6.39 -20.58
N VAL A 161 13.79 5.36 -21.41
CA VAL A 161 14.51 5.53 -22.68
C VAL A 161 13.49 5.92 -23.77
N GLY A 162 13.22 7.21 -23.92
CA GLY A 162 12.28 7.75 -24.93
C GLY A 162 12.15 9.27 -24.83
N PRO A 163 11.61 9.96 -25.87
CA PRO A 163 11.57 11.41 -25.90
C PRO A 163 10.86 11.98 -24.67
N SER A 164 11.31 13.17 -24.28
CA SER A 164 11.01 14.03 -23.12
C SER A 164 9.52 14.27 -22.83
N ASP A 165 8.73 13.21 -22.65
CA ASP A 165 7.35 13.30 -22.21
C ASP A 165 7.29 13.36 -20.67
N PRO A 166 6.42 14.21 -20.09
CA PRO A 166 6.37 14.42 -18.66
C PRO A 166 5.91 13.15 -17.92
N VAL A 167 6.80 12.61 -17.08
CA VAL A 167 6.53 11.47 -16.20
C VAL A 167 5.78 11.95 -14.96
N ARG A 168 4.72 11.23 -14.58
CA ARG A 168 4.00 11.47 -13.33
C ARG A 168 4.45 10.49 -12.26
N ALA A 169 4.99 11.02 -11.16
CA ALA A 169 5.38 10.27 -9.97
C ALA A 169 4.42 10.53 -8.81
N GLU A 170 4.11 9.49 -8.02
CA GLU A 170 3.37 9.62 -6.76
C GLU A 170 3.85 8.58 -5.74
N LEU A 171 3.52 8.75 -4.47
CA LEU A 171 3.79 7.72 -3.45
C LEU A 171 2.69 6.66 -3.48
N ALA A 172 3.02 5.45 -3.90
CA ALA A 172 2.22 4.26 -3.68
C ALA A 172 2.31 3.81 -2.20
N SER A 173 1.36 2.95 -1.84
CA SER A 173 1.21 2.42 -0.48
C SER A 173 1.50 0.93 -0.47
#